data_AF-A0A4Y8CFE7-F1
#
_entry.id   AF-A0A4Y8CFE7-F1
#
_cell.length_a   1.000
_cell.length_b   1.000
_cell.length_c   1.000
_cell.angle_alpha   90.00
_cell.angle_beta   90.00
_cell.angle_gamma   90.00
#
_symmetry.space_group_name_H-M   'P 1'
#
loop_
_entity.id
_entity.type
_entity.pdbx_description
1 polymer ?
#
loop_
_entity_poly.entity_id
_entity_poly.type
_entity_poly.pdbx_seq_one_letter_code
_entity_poly.pdbx_strand_id
1 'polypeptide(L)' 'MKIVCLDAATLGDYDLSVFEKFGSLQIYTITNKEQTIERLKDANVAMTNKVVIDKDVIDACKNLKLILETATG' A
#
# COMPACT_ATOMS: atom_id res chain seq x y z
N MET A 1 -2.77 13.31 -2.89
CA MET A 1 -3.23 11.95 -2.57
C MET A 1 -2.07 11.20 -1.91
N LYS A 2 -2.30 10.38 -0.88
CA LYS A 2 -1.25 9.55 -0.27
C LYS A 2 -1.31 8.12 -0.81
N ILE A 3 -0.22 7.68 -1.44
CA ILE A 3 -0.06 6.35 -2.05
C ILE A 3 0.95 5.57 -1.22
N VAL A 4 0.60 4.37 -0.78
CA VAL A 4 1.46 3.54 0.08
C VAL A 4 1.66 2.18 -0.55
N CYS A 5 2.91 1.80 -0.82
CA CYS A 5 3.30 0.43 -1.20
C CYS A 5 3.77 -0.33 0.04
N LEU A 6 3.14 -1.47 0.33
CA LEU A 6 3.37 -2.22 1.57
C LEU A 6 4.47 -3.27 1.44
N ASP A 7 4.75 -3.78 0.25
CA ASP A 7 5.62 -4.95 0.07
C ASP A 7 6.43 -4.87 -1.24
N ALA A 8 7.18 -3.78 -1.40
CA ALA A 8 8.00 -3.53 -2.59
C ALA A 8 9.07 -4.62 -2.84
N ALA A 9 9.49 -5.37 -1.82
CA ALA A 9 10.39 -6.52 -2.00
C ALA A 9 9.81 -7.57 -2.96
N THR A 10 8.49 -7.66 -3.09
CA THR A 10 7.82 -8.60 -4.00
C THR A 10 7.88 -8.16 -5.47
N LEU A 11 8.19 -6.89 -5.72
CA LEU A 11 8.26 -6.31 -7.06
C LEU A 11 9.67 -6.43 -7.63
N GLY A 12 10.72 -6.45 -6.79
CA GLY A 12 12.11 -6.37 -7.25
C GLY A 12 12.50 -4.93 -7.58
N ASP A 13 13.49 -4.74 -8.46
CA ASP A 13 14.13 -3.44 -8.71
C ASP A 13 13.36 -2.55 -9.72
N TYR A 14 12.06 -2.40 -9.55
CA TYR A 14 11.26 -1.47 -10.36
C TYR A 14 11.22 -0.07 -9.78
N ASP A 15 11.31 0.93 -10.66
CA ASP A 15 11.10 2.33 -10.29
C ASP A 15 9.60 2.66 -10.21
N LEU A 16 9.15 3.04 -9.01
CA LEU A 16 7.78 3.47 -8.74
C LEU A 16 7.61 4.99 -8.73
N SER A 17 8.67 5.77 -8.99
CA SER A 17 8.65 7.25 -8.95
C SER A 17 7.57 7.87 -9.85
N VAL A 18 7.16 7.17 -10.92
CA VAL A 18 6.05 7.61 -11.78
C VAL A 18 4.75 7.86 -11.02
N PHE A 19 4.53 7.22 -9.86
CA PHE A 19 3.35 7.45 -9.04
C PHE A 19 3.39 8.77 -8.25
N GLU A 20 4.56 9.37 -8.07
CA GLU A 20 4.71 10.66 -7.37
C GLU A 20 3.97 11.80 -8.10
N LYS A 21 3.76 11.67 -9.42
CA LYS A 21 2.96 12.63 -10.20
C LYS A 21 1.48 12.67 -9.78
N PHE A 22 1.00 11.64 -9.08
CA PHE A 22 -0.37 11.55 -8.59
C PHE A 22 -0.51 11.90 -7.10
N GLY A 23 0.61 12.11 -6.39
CA GLY A 23 0.62 12.45 -4.97
C GLY A 23 1.87 12.00 -4.23
N SER A 24 1.84 11.99 -2.90
CA SER A 24 2.98 11.54 -2.09
C SER A 24 3.06 10.01 -2.10
N LEU A 25 4.18 9.47 -2.55
CA LEU A 25 4.46 8.04 -2.55
C LEU A 25 5.27 7.66 -1.31
N GLN A 26 4.85 6.60 -0.62
CA GLN A 26 5.58 6.00 0.50
C GLN A 26 5.76 4.50 0.23
N ILE A 27 6.99 4.04 0.25
CA ILE A 27 7.36 2.67 -0.13
C ILE A 27 7.93 1.95 1.09
N TYR A 28 7.36 0.79 1.40
CA TYR A 28 7.88 -0.12 2.40
C TYR A 28 8.35 -1.41 1.73
N THR A 29 9.56 -1.84 2.05
CA THR A 29 10.15 -3.07 1.51
C THR A 29 9.37 -4.30 1.96
N ILE A 30 9.06 -4.39 3.25
CA ILE A 30 8.27 -5.48 3.87
C ILE A 30 7.34 -4.86 4.92
N THR A 31 6.08 -5.32 4.97
CA THR A 31 5.10 -4.97 6.00
C THR A 31 4.63 -6.21 6.73
N ASN A 32 4.75 -6.21 8.06
CA ASN A 32 4.14 -7.23 8.91
C ASN A 32 2.68 -6.86 9.22
N LYS A 33 1.88 -7.86 9.61
CA LYS A 33 0.43 -7.69 9.86
C LYS A 33 0.14 -6.52 10.80
N GLU A 34 0.91 -6.39 11.88
CA GLU A 34 0.73 -5.41 12.95
C GLU A 34 1.01 -3.96 12.48
N GLN A 35 1.76 -3.80 11.38
CA GLN A 35 2.13 -2.50 10.82
C GLN A 35 1.13 -2.01 9.78
N THR A 36 0.30 -2.90 9.22
CA THR A 36 -0.56 -2.62 8.06
C THR A 36 -1.47 -1.43 8.29
N ILE A 37 -2.19 -1.42 9.41
CA ILE A 37 -3.12 -0.33 9.77
C ILE A 37 -2.34 0.98 9.97
N GLU A 38 -1.23 0.94 10.69
CA GLU A 38 -0.43 2.14 10.99
C GLU A 38 0.10 2.81 9.72
N ARG A 39 0.53 2.00 8.74
CA ARG A 39 1.02 2.47 7.43
C ARG A 39 -0.10 2.97 6.51
N LEU A 40 -1.31 2.41 6.62
CA LEU A 40 -2.46 2.75 5.77
C LEU A 40 -3.46 3.76 6.37
N LYS A 41 -3.39 4.08 7.66
CA LYS A 41 -4.40 4.92 8.36
C LYS A 41 -4.72 6.25 7.64
N ASP A 42 -3.69 6.87 7.05
CA ASP A 42 -3.79 8.14 6.32
C ASP A 42 -3.68 7.96 4.80
N ALA A 43 -3.60 6.72 4.30
CA ALA A 43 -3.45 6.45 2.89
C ALA A 43 -4.78 6.61 2.15
N ASN A 44 -4.70 7.08 0.90
CA ASN A 44 -5.82 7.05 -0.03
C ASN A 44 -5.75 5.85 -0.97
N VAL A 45 -4.53 5.42 -1.30
CA VAL A 45 -4.25 4.29 -2.19
C VAL A 45 -3.28 3.33 -1.49
N ALA A 46 -3.61 2.04 -1.48
CA ALA A 46 -2.71 0.98 -1.05
C ALA A 46 -2.22 0.20 -2.27
N MET A 47 -0.93 -0.08 -2.36
CA MET A 47 -0.33 -1.03 -3.31
C MET A 47 0.16 -2.25 -2.52
N THR A 48 -0.26 -3.46 -2.93
CA THR A 48 0.06 -4.71 -2.21
C THR A 48 0.12 -5.91 -3.16
N ASN A 49 0.97 -6.90 -2.84
CA ASN A 49 1.02 -8.21 -3.51
C ASN A 49 0.65 -9.35 -2.55
N LYS A 50 1.19 -9.34 -1.33
CA LYS A 50 1.11 -10.39 -0.32
C LYS A 50 0.63 -9.90 1.04
N VAL A 51 0.67 -8.59 1.30
CA VAL A 51 0.14 -8.03 2.54
C VAL A 51 -1.38 -8.10 2.52
N VAL A 52 -1.94 -8.83 3.48
CA VAL A 52 -3.39 -9.03 3.61
C VAL A 52 -4.06 -7.73 4.03
N ILE A 53 -5.03 -7.29 3.23
CA ILE A 53 -5.93 -6.19 3.56
C ILE A 53 -7.31 -6.82 3.84
N ASP A 54 -7.56 -7.13 5.10
CA ASP A 54 -8.82 -7.74 5.55
C ASP A 54 -9.84 -6.69 6.01
N LYS A 55 -10.97 -7.17 6.52
CA LYS A 55 -12.07 -6.32 7.03
C LYS A 55 -11.60 -5.33 8.09
N ASP A 56 -10.73 -5.75 9.01
CA ASP A 56 -10.27 -4.91 10.11
C ASP A 56 -9.37 -3.78 9.59
N VAL A 57 -8.51 -4.08 8.60
CA VAL A 57 -7.69 -3.06 7.93
C VAL A 57 -8.57 -2.05 7.19
N ILE A 58 -9.56 -2.50 6.42
CA ILE A 58 -10.48 -1.62 5.68
C ILE A 58 -11.31 -0.76 6.64
N ASP A 59 -11.80 -1.35 7.74
CA ASP A 59 -12.58 -0.64 8.74
C ASP A 59 -11.72 0.38 9.51
N ALA A 60 -10.43 0.13 9.73
CA ALA A 60 -9.55 1.10 10.36
C ALA A 60 -9.09 2.23 9.42
N CYS A 61 -8.88 1.95 8.14
CA CYS A 61 -8.30 2.89 7.17
C CYS A 61 -9.38 3.67 6.39
N LYS A 62 -10.13 4.55 7.07
CA LYS A 62 -11.30 5.27 6.50
C LYS A 62 -11.01 6.12 5.26
N ASN A 63 -9.76 6.52 5.08
CA ASN A 63 -9.31 7.33 3.95
C ASN A 63 -9.01 6.52 2.69
N LEU A 64 -8.91 5.19 2.80
CA LEU A 64 -8.58 4.30 1.70
C LEU A 64 -9.72 4.31 0.67
N LYS A 65 -9.40 4.60 -0.59
CA LYS A 65 -10.35 4.68 -1.71
C LYS A 65 -10.04 3.71 -2.84
N LEU A 66 -8.80 3.21 -2.90
CA LEU A 66 -8.33 2.33 -3.97
C LEU A 66 -7.29 1.34 -3.41
N ILE A 67 -7.40 0.09 -3.81
CA ILE A 67 -6.39 -0.94 -3.59
C ILE A 67 -5.87 -1.35 -4.98
N LEU A 68 -4.56 -1.22 -5.16
CA LEU A 68 -3.82 -1.63 -6.34
C LEU A 68 -3.11 -2.94 -6.01
N GLU A 69 -3.68 -4.04 -6.46
CA GLU A 69 -2.99 -5.32 -6.39
C GLU A 69 -1.88 -5.35 -7.44
N THR A 70 -0.66 -5.66 -7.00
CA THR A 70 0.52 -5.80 -7.87
C THR A 70 0.78 -7.25 -8.27
N ALA A 71 -0.31 -8.01 -8.36
CA ALA A 71 -0.38 -9.40 -8.78
C ALA A 71 -1.65 -9.64 -9.60
N THR A 72 -1.87 -10.89 -10.02
CA THR A 72 -3.08 -11.33 -10.75
C THR A 72 -3.99 -12.22 -9.90
N GLY A 73 -3.70 -12.35 -8.60
CA GLY A 73 -4.18 -13.43 -7.75
C GLY A 73 -5.49 -13.13 -7.04
#